data_AF-A0A1H6ZBN1-F1
#
_entry.id   AF-A0A1H6ZBN1-F1
#
_cell.length_a   1.000
_cell.length_b   1.000
_cell.length_c   1.000
_cell.angle_alpha   90.00
_cell.angle_beta   90.00
_cell.angle_gamma   90.00
#
_symmetry.space_group_name_H-M   'P 1'
#
loop_
_entity.id
_entity.type
_entity.pdbx_description
1 polymer ?
#
loop_
_entity_poly.entity_id
_entity_poly.type
_entity_poly.pdbx_seq_one_letter_code
_entity_poly.pdbx_strand_id
1 'polypeptide(L)'
;MTEDAHVDGPAAVPSAPDDAVETAASDAVDAVAPAASSPRPRRRALPVAFALSLLAVVGLAVPLVMLALARDSWEGQNADLRAAVEDLTDEVSAQNMRLAELETVEQQLATLKSEYSAAVNQGAKGVEGVEELEDIIEAFERCIDAQADHFDVLRNAERYVASSVEASERSIRDYCDEVADAYAAFQSAHG
;
A
#
# COMPACT_ATOMS: atom_id res chain seq x y z
N MET A 1 8.71 17.55 6.10
CA MET A 1 7.78 18.67 6.34
C MET A 1 6.42 18.04 6.49
N THR A 2 6.06 17.82 7.75
CA THR A 2 4.90 17.04 8.19
C THR A 2 3.64 17.89 8.18
N GLU A 3 2.59 17.23 7.72
CA GLU A 3 1.18 17.62 7.66
C GLU A 3 0.63 17.86 9.08
N ASP A 4 0.02 19.02 9.32
CA ASP A 4 -0.82 19.29 10.48
C ASP A 4 -2.28 19.43 10.01
N ALA A 5 -3.03 18.33 10.02
CA ALA A 5 -4.48 18.34 9.96
C ALA A 5 -5.03 18.09 11.36
N HIS A 6 -5.33 19.20 12.04
CA HIS A 6 -5.99 19.22 13.34
C HIS A 6 -7.48 18.92 13.17
N VAL A 7 -7.90 17.74 13.61
CA VAL A 7 -9.31 17.34 13.77
C VAL A 7 -9.63 17.43 15.25
N ASP A 8 -10.43 18.42 15.65
CA ASP A 8 -11.06 18.47 16.97
C ASP A 8 -12.57 18.60 16.79
N GLY A 9 -13.28 17.56 17.23
CA GLY A 9 -14.69 17.64 17.59
C GLY A 9 -14.81 17.82 19.11
N PRO A 10 -15.91 18.42 19.58
CA PRO A 10 -16.69 17.62 20.52
C PRO A 10 -18.21 17.65 20.24
N ALA A 11 -18.82 16.55 20.66
CA ALA A 11 -20.21 16.19 20.54
C ALA A 11 -21.18 17.19 21.20
N ALA A 12 -22.32 17.39 20.54
CA ALA A 12 -23.57 17.82 21.18
C ALA A 12 -24.77 17.26 20.39
N VAL A 13 -25.62 16.49 21.07
CA VAL A 13 -26.91 15.97 20.62
C VAL A 13 -27.83 16.00 21.85
N PRO A 14 -29.17 16.11 21.76
CA PRO A 14 -30.05 16.78 20.80
C PRO A 14 -30.99 17.81 21.48
N SER A 15 -31.52 18.78 20.74
CA SER A 15 -32.72 19.53 21.17
C SER A 15 -33.92 19.13 20.31
N ALA A 16 -34.90 18.49 20.96
CA ALA A 16 -36.20 18.19 20.41
C ALA A 16 -37.11 19.44 20.42
N PRO A 17 -38.09 19.54 19.51
CA PRO A 17 -38.99 20.68 19.43
C PRO A 17 -40.12 20.64 20.47
N ASP A 18 -40.34 21.81 21.09
CA ASP A 18 -41.55 22.24 21.78
C ASP A 18 -42.77 22.18 20.85
N ASP A 19 -43.85 21.51 21.30
CA ASP A 19 -45.21 22.04 21.26
C ASP A 19 -46.20 20.98 21.80
N ALA A 20 -46.58 21.12 23.07
CA ALA A 20 -47.76 20.47 23.63
C ALA A 20 -48.45 21.46 24.58
N VAL A 21 -49.45 22.17 24.04
CA VAL A 21 -50.42 22.94 24.83
C VAL A 21 -51.40 21.95 25.46
N GLU A 22 -51.25 21.71 26.76
CA GLU A 22 -52.25 21.00 27.58
C GLU A 22 -52.75 21.95 28.67
N THR A 23 -53.93 22.54 28.41
CA THR A 23 -54.68 23.34 29.37
C THR A 23 -55.67 22.42 30.08
N ALA A 24 -55.39 22.09 31.34
CA ALA A 24 -56.33 21.39 32.22
C ALA A 24 -56.75 22.34 33.36
N ALA A 25 -58.04 22.66 33.40
CA ALA A 25 -58.70 23.36 34.49
C ALA A 25 -59.70 22.40 35.16
N SER A 26 -59.56 22.24 36.48
CA SER A 26 -60.56 21.78 37.46
C SER A 26 -60.41 22.75 38.64
N ASP A 27 -61.43 23.26 39.31
CA ASP A 27 -62.65 22.58 39.77
C ASP A 27 -63.75 23.64 40.04
N ALA A 28 -65.00 23.19 40.14
CA ALA A 28 -66.21 23.99 40.26
C ALA A 28 -66.63 24.25 41.71
N VAL A 29 -67.42 25.32 41.96
CA VAL A 29 -68.36 25.40 43.10
C VAL A 29 -69.68 26.03 42.63
N ASP A 30 -70.76 25.41 43.09
CA ASP A 30 -72.19 25.58 42.78
C ASP A 30 -72.78 27.01 42.81
N ALA A 31 -73.74 27.24 41.91
CA ALA A 31 -74.86 28.15 42.13
C ALA A 31 -76.14 27.66 41.43
N VAL A 32 -77.25 27.75 42.16
CA VAL A 32 -78.56 27.15 41.95
C VAL A 32 -79.40 27.78 40.83
N ALA A 33 -80.30 26.97 40.27
CA ALA A 33 -81.26 27.15 39.16
C ALA A 33 -82.18 28.40 39.19
N PRO A 34 -82.83 28.78 38.06
CA PRO A 34 -84.09 28.12 37.68
C PRO A 34 -84.32 27.87 36.17
N ALA A 35 -85.14 26.84 35.94
CA ALA A 35 -85.96 26.48 34.77
C ALA A 35 -85.75 27.20 33.42
N ALA A 36 -85.29 26.43 32.42
CA ALA A 36 -85.67 26.63 31.03
C ALA A 36 -85.94 25.26 30.36
N SER A 37 -87.18 25.12 29.91
CA SER A 37 -87.76 24.10 29.03
C SER A 37 -86.78 23.20 28.26
N SER A 38 -86.90 21.88 28.46
CA SER A 38 -86.30 20.88 27.58
C SER A 38 -86.87 20.99 26.16
N PRO A 39 -86.08 21.31 25.12
CA PRO A 39 -86.48 20.97 23.78
C PRO A 39 -86.22 19.46 23.60
N ARG A 40 -87.27 18.73 23.23
CA ARG A 40 -87.19 17.34 22.73
C ARG A 40 -85.91 17.15 21.91
N PRO A 41 -85.13 16.07 22.12
CA PRO A 41 -83.98 15.79 21.28
C PRO A 41 -84.50 15.53 19.87
N ARG A 42 -84.30 16.50 18.98
CA ARG A 42 -84.54 16.31 17.55
C ARG A 42 -83.60 15.19 17.13
N ARG A 43 -84.17 14.03 16.79
CA ARG A 43 -83.52 12.82 16.24
C ARG A 43 -82.76 13.04 14.92
N ARG A 44 -82.42 14.30 14.60
CA ARG A 44 -81.69 14.76 13.40
C ARG A 44 -80.28 15.29 13.71
N ALA A 45 -79.87 15.40 14.99
CA ALA A 45 -78.49 15.80 15.33
C ALA A 45 -77.48 14.64 15.25
N LEU A 46 -77.93 13.41 15.53
CA LEU A 46 -77.13 12.20 15.47
C LEU A 46 -76.58 11.89 14.06
N PRO A 47 -77.37 12.01 12.96
CA PRO A 47 -76.81 11.83 11.61
C PRO A 47 -75.82 12.94 11.21
N VAL A 48 -75.97 14.16 11.73
CA VAL A 48 -75.04 15.28 11.45
C VAL A 48 -73.72 15.11 12.18
N ALA A 49 -73.74 14.71 13.46
CA ALA A 49 -72.53 14.41 14.22
C ALA A 49 -71.78 13.22 13.62
N PHE A 50 -72.50 12.18 13.18
CA PHE A 50 -71.91 11.03 12.50
C PHE A 50 -71.31 11.41 11.13
N ALA A 51 -71.96 12.31 10.39
CA ALA A 51 -71.43 12.83 9.14
C ALA A 51 -70.16 13.67 9.35
N LEU A 52 -70.11 14.49 10.40
CA LEU A 52 -68.92 15.27 10.77
C LEU A 52 -67.76 14.39 11.25
N SER A 53 -68.02 13.34 12.05
CA SER A 53 -66.98 12.38 12.45
C SER A 53 -66.44 11.60 11.25
N LEU A 54 -67.30 11.21 10.30
CA LEU A 54 -66.88 10.58 9.06
C LEU A 54 -65.97 11.50 8.23
N LEU A 55 -66.32 12.77 8.11
CA LEU A 55 -65.49 13.77 7.43
C LEU A 55 -64.14 13.96 8.13
N ALA A 56 -64.10 13.98 9.46
CA ALA A 56 -62.85 14.06 10.23
C ALA A 56 -61.97 12.82 10.02
N VAL A 57 -62.55 11.62 10.04
CA VAL A 57 -61.82 10.36 9.80
C VAL A 57 -61.26 10.32 8.37
N VAL A 58 -62.04 10.72 7.37
CA VAL A 58 -61.56 10.80 5.98
C VAL A 58 -60.47 11.86 5.83
N GLY A 59 -60.60 13.01 6.51
CA GLY A 59 -59.58 14.05 6.53
C GLY A 59 -58.25 13.58 7.15
N LEU A 60 -58.29 12.69 8.14
CA LEU A 60 -57.10 12.12 8.79
C LEU A 60 -56.52 10.91 8.03
N ALA A 61 -57.33 10.21 7.24
CA ALA A 61 -56.87 9.09 6.43
C ALA A 61 -55.85 9.51 5.36
N VAL A 62 -56.06 10.67 4.71
CA VAL A 62 -55.16 11.17 3.66
C VAL A 62 -53.72 11.40 4.17
N PRO A 63 -53.46 12.18 5.24
CA PRO A 63 -52.11 12.38 5.74
C PRO A 63 -51.47 11.09 6.26
N LEU A 64 -52.24 10.15 6.83
CA LEU A 64 -51.73 8.84 7.25
C LEU A 64 -51.24 8.02 6.05
N VAL A 65 -51.99 7.99 4.96
CA VAL A 65 -51.57 7.32 3.72
C VAL A 65 -50.31 7.98 3.16
N MET A 66 -50.24 9.32 3.14
CA MET A 66 -49.05 10.01 2.67
C MET A 66 -47.81 9.72 3.54
N LEU A 67 -47.98 9.65 4.87
CA LEU A 67 -46.91 9.33 5.79
C LEU A 67 -46.45 7.87 5.60
N ALA A 68 -47.37 6.94 5.36
CA ALA A 68 -47.04 5.56 5.03
C ALA A 68 -46.23 5.45 3.72
N LEU A 69 -46.63 6.16 2.67
CA LEU A 69 -45.90 6.18 1.40
C LEU A 69 -44.53 6.85 1.53
N ALA A 70 -44.43 7.95 2.28
CA ALA A 70 -43.17 8.61 2.56
C ALA A 70 -42.22 7.70 3.36
N ARG A 71 -42.77 6.95 4.31
CA ARG A 71 -42.01 5.96 5.09
C ARG A 71 -41.48 4.83 4.20
N ASP A 72 -42.33 4.24 3.36
CA ASP A 72 -41.94 3.16 2.44
C ASP A 72 -40.86 3.63 1.45
N SER A 73 -41.03 4.84 0.89
CA SER A 73 -40.00 5.47 0.05
C SER A 73 -38.68 5.70 0.79
N TRP A 74 -38.72 6.12 2.06
CA TRP A 74 -37.51 6.34 2.86
C TRP A 74 -36.83 5.02 3.23
N GLU A 75 -37.60 3.99 3.61
CA GLU A 75 -37.07 2.66 3.91
C GLU A 75 -36.42 2.04 2.67
N GLY A 76 -37.04 2.18 1.49
CA GLY A 76 -36.48 1.76 0.21
C GLY A 76 -35.17 2.46 -0.14
N GLN A 77 -35.14 3.80 -0.10
CA GLN A 77 -33.92 4.57 -0.37
C GLN A 77 -32.79 4.23 0.63
N ASN A 78 -33.13 3.98 1.89
CA ASN A 78 -32.15 3.60 2.90
C ASN A 78 -31.61 2.18 2.67
N ALA A 79 -32.44 1.25 2.21
CA ALA A 79 -32.00 -0.08 1.79
C ALA A 79 -31.06 0.01 0.57
N ASP A 80 -31.42 0.79 -0.45
CA ASP A 80 -30.58 1.00 -1.64
C ASP A 80 -29.23 1.65 -1.28
N LEU A 81 -29.24 2.64 -0.39
CA LEU A 81 -28.01 3.30 0.06
C LEU A 81 -27.09 2.34 0.81
N ARG A 82 -27.66 1.46 1.66
CA ARG A 82 -26.87 0.44 2.37
C ARG A 82 -26.27 -0.57 1.41
N ALA A 83 -27.05 -1.04 0.43
CA ALA A 83 -26.56 -1.96 -0.59
C ALA A 83 -25.43 -1.32 -1.43
N ALA A 84 -25.57 -0.05 -1.81
CA ALA A 84 -24.54 0.67 -2.55
C ALA A 84 -23.26 0.89 -1.73
N VAL A 85 -23.39 1.16 -0.42
CA VAL A 85 -22.21 1.28 0.47
C VAL A 85 -21.51 -0.06 0.66
N GLU A 86 -22.24 -1.15 0.77
CA GLU A 86 -21.67 -2.51 0.86
C GLU A 86 -20.89 -2.85 -0.42
N ASP A 87 -21.49 -2.65 -1.59
CA ASP A 87 -20.84 -2.86 -2.89
C ASP A 87 -19.58 -2.00 -3.08
N LEU A 88 -19.66 -0.71 -2.74
CA LEU A 88 -18.50 0.18 -2.81
C LEU A 88 -17.39 -0.21 -1.82
N THR A 89 -17.77 -0.70 -0.64
CA THR A 89 -16.79 -1.17 0.36
C THR A 89 -16.05 -2.41 -0.15
N ASP A 90 -16.78 -3.35 -0.76
CA ASP A 90 -16.19 -4.56 -1.36
C ASP A 90 -15.28 -4.20 -2.53
N GLU A 91 -15.67 -3.26 -3.39
CA GLU A 91 -14.84 -2.81 -4.50
C GLU A 91 -13.56 -2.09 -4.02
N VAL A 92 -13.67 -1.18 -3.05
CA VAL A 92 -12.51 -0.50 -2.46
C VAL A 92 -11.58 -1.49 -1.77
N SER A 93 -12.13 -2.48 -1.05
CA SER A 93 -11.34 -3.56 -0.44
C SER A 93 -10.56 -4.35 -1.50
N ALA A 94 -11.24 -4.76 -2.58
CA ALA A 94 -10.60 -5.48 -3.68
C ALA A 94 -9.52 -4.66 -4.40
N GLN A 95 -9.74 -3.36 -4.59
CA GLN A 95 -8.74 -2.46 -5.19
C GLN A 95 -7.53 -2.27 -4.26
N ASN A 96 -7.73 -2.11 -2.95
CA ASN A 96 -6.65 -2.01 -1.98
C ASN A 96 -5.78 -3.27 -1.95
N MET A 97 -6.40 -4.45 -2.04
CA MET A 97 -5.65 -5.72 -2.13
C MET A 97 -4.77 -5.76 -3.39
N ARG A 98 -5.28 -5.29 -4.55
CA ARG A 98 -4.49 -5.21 -5.79
C ARG A 98 -3.35 -4.19 -5.70
N LEU A 99 -3.57 -3.05 -5.02
CA LEU A 99 -2.52 -2.05 -4.81
C LEU A 99 -1.39 -2.62 -3.93
N ALA A 100 -1.74 -3.33 -2.85
CA ALA A 100 -0.75 -3.98 -1.99
C ALA A 100 0.06 -5.06 -2.74
N GLU A 101 -0.58 -5.81 -3.64
CA GLU A 101 0.11 -6.76 -4.52
C GLU A 101 1.07 -6.06 -5.48
N LEU A 102 0.66 -4.95 -6.10
CA LEU A 102 1.51 -4.14 -6.98
C LEU A 102 2.72 -3.55 -6.24
N GLU A 103 2.52 -2.99 -5.04
CA GLU A 103 3.62 -2.49 -4.20
C GLU A 103 4.61 -3.60 -3.85
N THR A 104 4.10 -4.80 -3.56
CA THR A 104 4.94 -5.97 -3.28
C THR A 104 5.75 -6.37 -4.52
N VAL A 105 5.14 -6.39 -5.70
CA VAL A 105 5.84 -6.67 -6.97
C VAL A 105 6.88 -5.60 -7.28
N GLU A 106 6.58 -4.33 -7.04
CA GLU A 106 7.54 -3.23 -7.22
C GLU A 106 8.76 -3.37 -6.31
N GLN A 107 8.55 -3.72 -5.04
CA GLN A 107 9.64 -3.99 -4.11
C GLN A 107 10.49 -5.19 -4.55
N GLN A 108 9.85 -6.28 -4.99
CA GLN A 108 10.57 -7.44 -5.53
C GLN A 108 11.39 -7.08 -6.78
N LEU A 109 10.85 -6.25 -7.67
CA LEU A 109 11.55 -5.80 -8.86
C LEU A 109 12.75 -4.90 -8.52
N ALA A 110 12.62 -4.03 -7.52
CA ALA A 110 13.71 -3.19 -7.03
C ALA A 110 14.84 -4.04 -6.44
N THR A 111 14.49 -5.05 -5.62
CA THR A 111 15.44 -6.02 -5.07
C THR A 111 16.14 -6.80 -6.18
N LEU A 112 15.38 -7.36 -7.13
CA LEU A 112 15.93 -8.14 -8.24
C LEU A 112 16.87 -7.29 -9.12
N LYS A 113 16.52 -6.03 -9.36
CA LYS A 113 17.39 -5.10 -10.10
C LYS A 113 18.70 -4.84 -9.36
N SER A 114 18.64 -4.66 -8.04
CA SER A 114 19.84 -4.49 -7.19
C SER A 114 20.72 -5.74 -7.23
N GLU A 115 20.14 -6.91 -7.04
CA GLU A 115 20.84 -8.19 -7.08
C GLU A 115 21.46 -8.46 -8.46
N TYR A 116 20.72 -8.22 -9.54
CA TYR A 116 21.22 -8.35 -10.90
C TYR A 116 22.40 -7.40 -11.16
N SER A 117 22.29 -6.13 -10.75
CA SER A 117 23.39 -5.18 -10.86
C SER A 117 24.63 -5.63 -10.08
N ALA A 118 24.45 -6.17 -8.87
CA ALA A 118 25.54 -6.73 -8.08
C ALA A 118 26.17 -7.96 -8.75
N ALA A 119 25.35 -8.86 -9.29
CA ALA A 119 25.81 -10.05 -10.00
C ALA A 119 26.58 -9.70 -11.28
N VAL A 120 26.11 -8.73 -12.06
CA VAL A 120 26.83 -8.23 -13.24
C VAL A 120 28.17 -7.61 -12.85
N ASN A 121 28.20 -6.81 -11.79
CA ASN A 121 29.45 -6.21 -11.31
C ASN A 121 30.44 -7.26 -10.77
N GLN A 122 29.94 -8.30 -10.07
CA GLN A 122 30.76 -9.45 -9.68
C GLN A 122 31.25 -10.23 -10.90
N GLY A 123 30.40 -10.42 -11.92
CA GLY A 123 30.77 -11.06 -13.17
C GLY A 123 31.89 -10.30 -13.90
N ALA A 124 31.80 -8.97 -13.98
CA ALA A 124 32.85 -8.14 -14.58
C ALA A 124 34.20 -8.29 -13.85
N LYS A 125 34.18 -8.25 -12.52
CA LYS A 125 35.38 -8.50 -11.70
C LYS A 125 35.93 -9.92 -11.87
N GLY A 126 35.05 -10.91 -12.04
CA GLY A 126 35.46 -12.29 -12.30
C GLY A 126 36.15 -12.46 -13.65
N VAL A 127 35.66 -11.76 -14.69
CA VAL A 127 36.30 -11.77 -16.01
C VAL A 127 37.67 -11.10 -15.96
N GLU A 128 37.77 -9.92 -15.32
CA GLU A 128 39.05 -9.21 -15.14
C GLU A 128 40.08 -10.07 -14.38
N GLY A 129 39.66 -10.77 -13.31
CA GLY A 129 40.54 -11.66 -12.57
C GLY A 129 40.97 -12.91 -13.35
N VAL A 130 40.18 -13.38 -14.31
CA VAL A 130 40.59 -14.48 -15.21
C VAL A 130 41.62 -13.98 -16.23
N GLU A 131 41.42 -12.79 -16.80
CA GLU A 131 42.35 -12.17 -17.74
C GLU A 131 43.72 -11.89 -17.08
N GLU A 132 43.73 -11.35 -15.86
CA GLU A 132 44.97 -11.16 -15.08
C GLU A 132 45.69 -12.49 -14.81
N LEU A 133 44.95 -13.56 -14.50
CA LEU A 133 45.55 -14.88 -14.28
C LEU A 133 46.12 -15.48 -15.58
N GLU A 134 45.44 -15.28 -16.72
CA GLU A 134 45.95 -15.68 -18.04
C GLU A 134 47.27 -14.96 -18.37
N ASP A 135 47.36 -13.65 -18.11
CA ASP A 135 48.59 -12.87 -18.31
C ASP A 135 49.75 -13.39 -17.45
N ILE A 136 49.50 -13.75 -16.19
CA ILE A 136 50.49 -14.33 -15.29
C ILE A 136 50.96 -15.70 -15.79
N ILE A 137 50.04 -16.55 -16.28
CA ILE A 137 50.38 -17.85 -16.87
C ILE A 137 51.26 -17.66 -18.10
N GLU A 138 50.91 -16.74 -19.00
CA GLU A 138 51.73 -16.45 -20.18
C GLU A 138 53.14 -15.95 -19.79
N ALA A 139 53.24 -15.14 -18.73
CA ALA A 139 54.52 -14.70 -18.21
C ALA A 139 55.37 -15.85 -17.62
N PHE A 140 54.75 -16.82 -16.97
CA PHE A 140 55.44 -18.04 -16.52
C PHE A 140 55.94 -18.88 -17.69
N GLU A 141 55.15 -19.04 -18.75
CA GLU A 141 55.58 -19.73 -19.97
C GLU A 141 56.82 -19.04 -20.58
N ARG A 142 56.81 -17.70 -20.67
CA ARG A 142 57.97 -16.93 -21.15
C ARG A 142 59.20 -17.09 -20.24
N CYS A 143 59.03 -17.17 -18.92
CA CYS A 143 60.13 -17.45 -17.99
C CYS A 143 60.74 -18.84 -18.23
N ILE A 144 59.89 -19.86 -18.45
CA ILE A 144 60.33 -21.23 -18.75
C ILE A 144 61.09 -21.27 -20.08
N ASP A 145 60.56 -20.64 -21.12
CA ASP A 145 61.22 -20.56 -22.43
C ASP A 145 62.57 -19.83 -22.34
N ALA A 146 62.64 -18.72 -21.61
CA ALA A 146 63.89 -17.99 -21.40
C ALA A 146 64.94 -18.83 -20.65
N GLN A 147 64.53 -19.64 -19.66
CA GLN A 147 65.43 -20.60 -19.02
C GLN A 147 65.90 -21.68 -19.99
N ALA A 148 65.01 -22.22 -20.84
CA ALA A 148 65.37 -23.21 -21.84
C ALA A 148 66.40 -22.67 -22.85
N ASP A 149 66.20 -21.44 -23.33
CA ASP A 149 67.15 -20.73 -24.20
C ASP A 149 68.49 -20.53 -23.50
N HIS A 150 68.48 -20.16 -22.22
CA HIS A 150 69.69 -20.01 -21.43
C HIS A 150 70.44 -21.34 -21.26
N PHE A 151 69.74 -22.47 -21.08
CA PHE A 151 70.37 -23.78 -21.05
C PHE A 151 71.04 -24.13 -22.39
N ASP A 152 70.48 -23.75 -23.53
CA ASP A 152 71.14 -23.97 -24.83
C ASP A 152 72.37 -23.05 -25.01
N VAL A 153 72.32 -21.81 -24.51
CA VAL A 153 73.50 -20.92 -24.44
C VAL A 153 74.61 -21.56 -23.59
N LEU A 154 74.28 -22.10 -22.42
CA LEU A 154 75.24 -22.80 -21.55
C LEU A 154 75.82 -24.05 -22.22
N ARG A 155 75.01 -24.79 -22.99
CA ARG A 155 75.47 -25.97 -23.74
C ARG A 155 76.43 -25.60 -24.89
N ASN A 156 76.31 -24.40 -25.44
CA ASN A 156 77.17 -23.86 -26.48
C ASN A 156 78.09 -22.73 -25.96
N ALA A 157 78.48 -22.77 -24.68
CA ALA A 157 79.16 -21.67 -23.99
C ALA A 157 80.45 -21.19 -24.67
N GLU A 158 81.15 -22.06 -25.41
CA GLU A 158 82.32 -21.74 -26.23
C GLU A 158 82.08 -20.67 -27.31
N ARG A 159 80.83 -20.40 -27.67
CA ARG A 159 80.43 -19.38 -28.65
C ARG A 159 80.09 -18.03 -28.02
N TYR A 160 80.04 -17.94 -26.69
CA TYR A 160 79.56 -16.75 -25.97
C TYR A 160 80.59 -16.24 -24.95
N VAL A 161 80.55 -14.94 -24.65
CA VAL A 161 81.41 -14.32 -23.64
C VAL A 161 80.82 -14.54 -22.25
N ALA A 162 81.61 -15.02 -21.29
CA ALA A 162 81.15 -15.37 -19.94
C ALA A 162 80.34 -14.26 -19.25
N SER A 163 80.75 -12.99 -19.37
CA SER A 163 80.03 -11.85 -18.79
C SER A 163 78.63 -11.65 -19.39
N SER A 164 78.42 -12.04 -20.65
CA SER A 164 77.10 -12.00 -21.31
C SER A 164 76.19 -13.09 -20.79
N VAL A 165 76.74 -14.27 -20.47
CA VAL A 165 75.98 -15.40 -19.94
C VAL A 165 75.51 -15.10 -18.53
N GLU A 166 76.38 -14.60 -17.65
CA GLU A 166 76.01 -14.21 -16.28
C GLU A 166 74.98 -13.07 -16.24
N ALA A 167 75.10 -12.10 -17.16
CA ALA A 167 74.13 -11.00 -17.26
C ALA A 167 72.76 -11.51 -17.71
N SER A 168 72.73 -12.43 -18.69
CA SER A 168 71.50 -13.08 -19.16
C SER A 168 70.85 -13.91 -18.06
N GLU A 169 71.63 -14.71 -17.33
CA GLU A 169 71.12 -15.53 -16.21
C GLU A 169 70.48 -14.67 -15.13
N ARG A 170 71.12 -13.55 -14.76
CA ARG A 170 70.57 -12.61 -13.77
C ARG A 170 69.27 -11.99 -14.27
N SER A 171 69.22 -11.54 -15.52
CA SER A 171 68.02 -10.97 -16.11
C SER A 171 66.84 -11.96 -16.14
N ILE A 172 67.11 -13.24 -16.40
CA ILE A 172 66.08 -14.28 -16.42
C ILE A 172 65.59 -14.55 -15.00
N ARG A 173 66.49 -14.65 -14.02
CA ARG A 173 66.11 -14.82 -12.61
C ARG A 173 65.27 -13.65 -12.11
N ASP A 174 65.71 -12.42 -12.35
CA ASP A 174 64.98 -11.22 -11.95
C ASP A 174 63.56 -11.19 -12.59
N TYR A 175 63.43 -11.56 -13.87
CA TYR A 175 62.12 -11.66 -14.53
C TYR A 175 61.24 -12.76 -13.93
N CYS A 176 61.78 -13.96 -13.72
CA CYS A 176 61.03 -15.07 -13.14
C CYS A 176 60.59 -14.78 -11.69
N ASP A 177 61.42 -14.08 -10.92
CA ASP A 177 61.07 -13.63 -9.57
C ASP A 177 59.94 -12.58 -9.60
N GLU A 178 59.97 -11.63 -10.55
CA GLU A 178 58.88 -10.66 -10.76
C GLU A 178 57.55 -11.34 -11.10
N VAL A 179 57.57 -12.38 -11.95
CA VAL A 179 56.38 -13.18 -12.27
C VAL A 179 55.86 -13.94 -11.04
N ALA A 180 56.77 -14.49 -10.22
CA ALA A 180 56.39 -15.16 -8.98
C ALA A 180 55.77 -14.20 -7.95
N ASP A 181 56.31 -13.00 -7.83
CA ASP A 181 55.77 -11.93 -6.98
C ASP A 181 54.38 -11.47 -7.47
N ALA A 182 54.20 -11.33 -8.79
CA ALA A 182 52.90 -11.00 -9.38
C ALA A 182 51.84 -12.08 -9.06
N TYR A 183 52.21 -13.35 -9.16
CA TYR A 183 51.32 -14.45 -8.78
C TYR A 183 50.99 -14.49 -7.28
N ALA A 184 51.98 -14.20 -6.41
CA ALA A 184 51.75 -14.11 -4.97
C ALA A 184 50.81 -12.94 -4.63
N ALA A 185 50.97 -11.80 -5.30
CA ALA A 185 50.07 -10.66 -5.17
C ALA A 185 48.65 -11.02 -5.62
N PHE A 186 48.49 -11.68 -6.77
CA PHE A 186 47.20 -12.18 -7.26
C PHE A 186 46.54 -13.12 -6.23
N GLN A 187 47.27 -14.10 -5.70
CA GLN A 187 46.75 -14.99 -4.65
C GLN A 187 46.34 -14.22 -3.39
N SER A 188 47.09 -13.20 -2.98
CA SER A 188 46.74 -12.41 -1.78
C SER A 188 45.48 -11.56 -1.97
N ALA A 189 45.20 -11.13 -3.21
CA ALA A 189 44.06 -10.31 -3.55
C ALA A 189 42.79 -11.14 -3.78
N HIS A 190 42.92 -12.40 -4.22
CA HIS A 190 41.81 -13.22 -4.70
C HIS A 190 41.62 -14.59 -4.02
N GLY A 191 42.56 -15.04 -3.18
CA GLY A 191 42.52 -16.31 -2.42
C GLY A 191 42.02 -16.16 -0.99
#